data_AF-A0A7Z9G7K7-F1
#
_entry.id   AF-A0A7Z9G7K7-F1
#
_cell.length_a   1.000
_cell.length_b   1.000
_cell.length_c   1.000
_cell.angle_alpha   90.00
_cell.angle_beta   90.00
_cell.angle_gamma   90.00
#
_symmetry.space_group_name_H-M   'P 1'
#
loop_
_entity.id
_entity.type
_entity.pdbx_description
1 polymer ?
#
loop_
_entity_poly.entity_id
_entity_poly.type
_entity_poly.pdbx_seq_one_letter_code
_entity_poly.pdbx_strand_id
1 'polypeptide(L)'
;GSAYNMVGFQTKMKYGEQDRVFRMIPGLEDVSFFRMGSVHRNTFINTPALLNSWMGVKESPRIRFAGQITGVEGYVESTACGLLVAWSILAERHGCELVGPPPETALGAMMGHLRNCYSGKFQPQNVNFGLFPRLEKKMRKAERKAAYSERAAAAFELWMRETRPLLGCS
;
A
#
# COMPACT_ATOMS: atom_id res chain seq x y z
N GLY A 1 -21.60 -26.34 -0.15
CA GLY A 1 -21.71 -25.62 -1.43
C GLY A 1 -20.47 -24.79 -1.64
N SER A 2 -19.97 -24.70 -2.87
CA SER A 2 -18.80 -23.88 -3.21
C SER A 2 -19.26 -22.46 -3.55
N ALA A 3 -18.68 -21.44 -2.89
CA ALA A 3 -18.94 -20.04 -3.20
C ALA A 3 -17.79 -19.48 -4.07
N TYR A 4 -18.14 -18.73 -5.10
CA TYR A 4 -17.19 -18.08 -6.01
C TYR A 4 -17.30 -16.57 -5.92
N ASN A 5 -16.17 -15.87 -6.05
CA ASN A 5 -16.13 -14.41 -6.05
C ASN A 5 -16.13 -13.86 -7.48
N MET A 6 -16.91 -12.81 -7.73
CA MET A 6 -16.88 -12.06 -8.98
C MET A 6 -15.76 -11.01 -8.93
N VAL A 7 -14.62 -11.30 -9.56
CA VAL A 7 -13.45 -10.40 -9.56
C VAL A 7 -13.70 -9.18 -10.46
N GLY A 8 -13.47 -7.97 -9.94
CA GLY A 8 -13.62 -6.71 -10.69
C GLY A 8 -15.03 -6.11 -10.71
N PHE A 9 -15.95 -6.64 -9.91
CA PHE A 9 -17.35 -6.21 -9.84
C PHE A 9 -17.66 -5.30 -8.63
N GLN A 10 -16.69 -4.52 -8.14
CA GLN A 10 -16.95 -3.53 -7.09
C GLN A 10 -17.93 -2.46 -7.61
N THR A 11 -19.03 -2.22 -6.90
CA THR A 11 -20.11 -1.38 -7.41
C THR A 11 -20.81 -0.55 -6.32
N LYS A 12 -21.33 0.61 -6.72
CA LYS A 12 -22.22 1.48 -5.93
C LYS A 12 -23.71 1.26 -6.25
N MET A 13 -24.03 0.33 -7.15
CA MET A 13 -25.41 0.03 -7.54
C MET A 13 -26.24 -0.45 -6.34
N LYS A 14 -27.53 -0.13 -6.34
CA LYS A 14 -28.49 -0.73 -5.40
C LYS A 14 -28.58 -2.24 -5.64
N TYR A 15 -28.89 -3.02 -4.61
CA TYR A 15 -28.91 -4.49 -4.71
C TYR A 15 -29.84 -5.01 -5.81
N GLY A 16 -31.02 -4.40 -6.02
CA GLY A 16 -31.92 -4.80 -7.12
C GLY A 16 -31.29 -4.60 -8.51
N GLU A 17 -30.52 -3.53 -8.71
CA GLU A 17 -29.81 -3.31 -9.99
C GLU A 17 -28.63 -4.25 -10.15
N GLN A 18 -27.95 -4.61 -9.06
CA GLN A 18 -26.91 -5.62 -9.11
C GLN A 18 -27.46 -6.98 -9.54
N ASP A 19 -28.57 -7.44 -8.95
CA ASP A 19 -29.20 -8.71 -9.34
C ASP A 19 -29.60 -8.69 -10.82
N ARG A 20 -30.30 -7.63 -11.26
CA ARG A 20 -30.71 -7.46 -12.66
C ARG A 20 -29.54 -7.49 -13.63
N VAL A 21 -28.49 -6.70 -13.37
CA VAL A 21 -27.34 -6.57 -14.29
C VAL A 21 -26.45 -7.80 -14.27
N PHE A 22 -26.22 -8.42 -13.11
CA PHE A 22 -25.34 -9.59 -13.01
C PHE A 22 -25.96 -10.83 -13.65
N ARG A 23 -27.29 -10.97 -13.63
CA ARG A 23 -28.01 -12.04 -14.36
C ARG A 23 -27.98 -11.89 -15.88
N MET A 24 -27.61 -10.72 -16.41
CA MET A 24 -27.42 -10.54 -17.86
C MET A 24 -26.09 -11.12 -18.36
N ILE A 25 -25.20 -11.55 -17.45
CA ILE A 25 -23.92 -12.16 -17.82
C ILE A 25 -24.17 -13.63 -18.14
N PRO A 26 -23.79 -14.13 -19.33
CA PRO A 26 -23.98 -15.52 -19.68
C PRO A 26 -23.37 -16.48 -18.64
N GLY A 27 -24.16 -17.44 -18.19
CA GLY A 27 -23.80 -18.41 -17.14
C GLY A 27 -24.11 -17.96 -15.70
N LEU A 28 -24.64 -16.75 -15.50
CA LEU A 28 -25.08 -16.23 -14.19
C LEU A 28 -26.60 -15.97 -14.12
N GLU A 29 -27.38 -16.49 -15.06
CA GLU A 29 -28.82 -16.25 -15.18
C GLU A 29 -29.58 -16.73 -13.94
N ASP A 30 -29.25 -17.94 -13.47
CA ASP A 30 -29.96 -18.65 -12.39
C ASP A 30 -29.14 -18.79 -11.10
N VAL A 31 -28.05 -18.04 -10.95
CA VAL A 31 -27.21 -18.16 -9.74
C VAL A 31 -27.87 -17.51 -8.53
N SER A 32 -27.50 -18.02 -7.35
CA SER A 32 -27.85 -17.42 -6.06
C SER A 32 -26.71 -16.53 -5.58
N PHE A 33 -26.97 -15.23 -5.41
CA PHE A 33 -26.00 -14.29 -4.86
C PHE A 33 -26.02 -14.33 -3.32
N PHE A 34 -25.00 -14.93 -2.71
CA PHE A 34 -24.88 -15.01 -1.24
C PHE A 34 -24.52 -13.67 -0.58
N ARG A 35 -23.81 -12.80 -1.30
CA ARG A 35 -23.42 -11.46 -0.84
C ARG A 35 -23.39 -10.50 -2.03
N MET A 36 -24.13 -9.40 -1.92
CA MET A 36 -24.12 -8.33 -2.91
C MET A 36 -22.91 -7.41 -2.72
N GLY A 37 -22.46 -6.79 -3.80
CA GLY A 37 -21.39 -5.80 -3.78
C GLY A 37 -21.80 -4.57 -2.97
N SER A 38 -20.86 -4.00 -2.23
CA SER A 38 -21.06 -2.72 -1.55
C SER A 38 -19.77 -1.93 -1.55
N VAL A 39 -19.88 -0.60 -1.50
CA VAL A 39 -18.72 0.26 -1.25
C VAL A 39 -18.59 0.48 0.25
N HIS A 40 -17.48 0.02 0.80
CA HIS A 40 -17.15 0.26 2.19
C HIS A 40 -16.55 1.65 2.35
N ARG A 41 -16.96 2.35 3.40
CA ARG A 41 -16.30 3.57 3.84
C ARG A 41 -15.01 3.17 4.56
N ASN A 42 -13.86 3.59 4.03
CA ASN A 42 -12.59 3.44 4.71
C ASN A 42 -12.34 4.65 5.62
N THR A 43 -11.99 4.39 6.88
CA THR A 43 -11.53 5.42 7.80
C THR A 43 -10.01 5.46 7.75
N PHE A 44 -9.45 6.65 7.52
CA PHE A 44 -8.01 6.89 7.50
C PHE A 44 -7.71 8.25 8.12
N ILE A 45 -6.48 8.43 8.61
CA ILE A 45 -6.00 9.69 9.16
C ILE A 45 -5.23 10.49 8.10
N ASN A 46 -5.15 11.81 8.27
CA ASN A 46 -4.31 12.65 7.43
C ASN A 46 -2.84 12.46 7.82
N THR A 47 -2.24 11.39 7.32
CA THR A 47 -0.89 10.94 7.66
C THR A 47 0.18 12.02 7.47
N PRO A 48 0.26 12.73 6.32
CA PRO A 48 1.24 13.81 6.16
C PRO A 48 1.11 14.93 7.21
N ALA A 49 -0.12 15.21 7.65
CA ALA A 49 -0.38 16.24 8.66
C ALA A 49 -0.03 15.76 10.08
N LEU A 50 -0.44 14.55 10.45
CA LEU A 50 -0.44 14.08 11.85
C LEU A 50 0.78 13.21 12.23
N LEU A 51 1.37 12.49 11.28
CA LEU A 51 2.39 11.49 11.56
C LEU A 51 3.78 11.89 11.07
N ASN A 52 4.81 11.42 11.78
CA ASN A 52 6.21 11.53 11.40
C ASN A 52 6.60 10.45 10.36
N SER A 53 7.88 10.43 9.97
CA SER A 53 8.41 9.52 8.94
C SER A 53 8.22 8.03 9.23
N TRP A 54 8.03 7.66 10.50
CA TRP A 54 7.84 6.30 11.00
C TRP A 54 6.44 6.07 11.58
N MET A 55 5.46 6.83 11.08
CA MET A 55 4.04 6.73 11.41
C MET A 55 3.71 6.99 12.89
N GLY A 56 4.61 7.62 13.63
CA GLY A 56 4.37 8.10 14.99
C GLY A 56 3.65 9.44 14.99
N VAL A 57 2.73 9.66 15.93
CA VAL A 57 2.08 10.97 16.11
C VAL A 57 3.16 12.01 16.40
N LYS A 58 3.18 13.12 15.65
CA LYS A 58 4.24 14.14 15.79
C LYS A 58 4.36 14.70 17.21
N GLU A 59 3.22 14.92 17.87
CA GLU A 59 3.15 15.42 19.25
C GLU A 59 3.37 14.34 20.31
N SER A 60 3.21 13.06 19.96
CA SER A 60 3.42 11.93 20.87
C SER A 60 3.99 10.72 20.11
N PRO A 61 5.30 10.72 19.80
CA PRO A 61 5.91 9.70 18.93
C PRO A 61 5.81 8.26 19.46
N ARG A 62 5.45 8.08 20.74
CA ARG A 62 5.18 6.76 21.35
C ARG A 62 3.94 6.09 20.77
N ILE A 63 2.98 6.88 20.29
CA ILE A 63 1.77 6.39 19.61
C ILE A 63 2.07 6.30 18.12
N ARG A 64 1.95 5.10 17.55
CA ARG A 64 2.22 4.84 16.12
C ARG A 64 1.02 4.15 15.48
N PHE A 65 0.81 4.46 14.21
CA PHE A 65 -0.22 3.83 13.38
C PHE A 65 0.42 3.03 12.25
N ALA A 66 -0.26 1.99 11.78
CA ALA A 66 0.17 1.21 10.63
C ALA A 66 -1.03 0.58 9.91
N GLY A 67 -0.83 0.17 8.66
CA GLY A 67 -1.87 -0.45 7.85
C GLY A 67 -2.91 0.55 7.34
N GLN A 68 -4.07 0.06 6.92
CA GLN A 68 -5.08 0.87 6.20
C GLN A 68 -5.40 2.24 6.83
N ILE A 69 -5.38 2.34 8.17
CA ILE A 69 -5.65 3.60 8.87
C ILE A 69 -4.68 4.73 8.49
N THR A 70 -3.44 4.40 8.08
CA THR A 70 -2.43 5.39 7.63
C THR A 70 -2.64 5.82 6.18
N GLY A 71 -3.59 5.24 5.44
CA GLY A 71 -3.84 5.56 4.04
C GLY A 71 -3.05 4.72 3.04
N VAL A 72 -2.57 3.54 3.44
CA VAL A 72 -2.21 2.49 2.47
C VAL A 72 -3.44 1.67 2.11
N GLU A 73 -3.50 1.13 0.90
CA GLU A 73 -4.58 0.23 0.48
C GLU A 73 -4.03 -1.10 -0.03
N GLY A 74 -4.62 -2.20 0.43
CA GLY A 74 -4.19 -3.55 0.10
C GLY A 74 -3.54 -4.28 1.28
N TYR A 75 -3.64 -5.61 1.26
CA TYR A 75 -3.08 -6.45 2.32
C TYR A 75 -1.55 -6.40 2.36
N VAL A 76 -0.92 -6.40 1.18
CA VAL A 76 0.54 -6.37 1.04
C VAL A 76 1.08 -5.04 1.57
N GLU A 77 0.49 -3.93 1.14
CA GLU A 77 0.86 -2.57 1.57
C GLU A 77 0.64 -2.37 3.06
N SER A 78 -0.48 -2.88 3.59
CA SER A 78 -0.77 -2.81 5.03
C SER A 78 0.25 -3.60 5.86
N THR A 79 0.63 -4.79 5.40
CA THR A 79 1.63 -5.64 6.06
C THR A 79 3.01 -5.00 5.99
N ALA A 80 3.39 -4.48 4.83
CA ALA A 80 4.64 -3.78 4.62
C ALA A 80 4.76 -2.52 5.49
N CYS A 81 3.68 -1.72 5.59
CA CYS A 81 3.63 -0.57 6.48
C CYS A 81 3.83 -0.98 7.94
N GLY A 82 3.11 -2.02 8.41
CA GLY A 82 3.28 -2.56 9.76
C GLY A 82 4.70 -3.04 10.04
N LEU A 83 5.31 -3.77 9.09
CA LEU A 83 6.68 -4.26 9.22
C LEU A 83 7.69 -3.12 9.36
N LEU A 84 7.61 -2.09 8.51
CA LEU A 84 8.51 -0.94 8.57
C LEU A 84 8.38 -0.16 9.88
N VAL A 85 7.15 0.03 10.36
CA VAL A 85 6.90 0.66 11.66
C VAL A 85 7.51 -0.18 12.79
N ALA A 86 7.32 -1.50 12.77
CA ALA A 86 7.92 -2.39 13.76
C ALA A 86 9.45 -2.36 13.74
N TRP A 87 10.06 -2.35 12.55
CA TRP A 87 11.52 -2.24 12.38
C TRP A 87 12.06 -0.91 12.92
N SER A 88 11.35 0.19 12.72
CA SER A 88 11.75 1.48 13.28
C SER A 88 11.74 1.47 14.81
N ILE A 89 10.72 0.86 15.42
CA ILE A 89 10.61 0.70 16.88
C ILE A 89 11.75 -0.18 17.41
N LEU A 90 12.08 -1.26 16.70
CA LEU A 90 13.18 -2.15 17.08
C LEU A 90 14.53 -1.43 17.03
N ALA A 91 14.82 -0.70 15.94
CA ALA A 91 16.03 0.09 15.82
C ALA A 91 16.15 1.13 16.94
N GLU A 92 15.06 1.86 17.24
CA GLU A 92 15.01 2.83 18.35
C GLU A 92 15.32 2.18 19.70
N ARG A 93 14.82 0.96 19.96
CA ARG A 93 15.13 0.21 21.19
C ARG A 93 16.60 -0.18 21.31
N HIS A 94 17.30 -0.31 20.19
CA HIS A 94 18.75 -0.54 20.16
C HIS A 94 19.57 0.76 20.16
N GLY A 95 18.92 1.93 20.30
CA GLY A 95 19.60 3.22 20.30
C GLY A 95 20.07 3.67 18.91
N CYS A 96 19.52 3.09 17.85
CA CYS A 96 19.83 3.43 16.46
C CYS A 96 18.62 4.05 15.77
N GLU A 97 18.85 4.82 14.72
CA GLU A 97 17.80 5.27 13.81
C GLU A 97 17.78 4.39 12.56
N LEU A 98 16.60 3.92 12.18
CA LEU A 98 16.42 3.15 10.95
C LEU A 98 16.52 4.08 9.73
N VAL A 99 17.34 3.72 8.75
CA VAL A 99 17.33 4.39 7.45
C VAL A 99 16.13 3.88 6.63
N GLY A 100 15.35 4.81 6.09
CA GLY A 100 14.17 4.49 5.28
C GLY A 100 14.49 3.72 3.99
N PRO A 101 13.55 2.89 3.49
CA PRO A 101 13.73 2.22 2.22
C PRO A 101 13.88 3.24 1.06
N PRO A 102 14.73 2.97 0.05
CA PRO A 102 14.96 3.87 -1.06
C PRO A 102 13.68 4.14 -1.87
N PRO A 103 13.48 5.35 -2.42
CA PRO A 103 12.27 5.70 -3.18
C PRO A 103 12.09 4.88 -4.47
N GLU A 104 13.16 4.26 -4.98
CA GLU A 104 13.11 3.33 -6.11
C GLU A 104 12.41 2.02 -5.77
N THR A 105 12.24 1.71 -4.48
CA THR A 105 11.54 0.51 -4.02
C THR A 105 10.05 0.78 -3.83
N ALA A 106 9.22 -0.27 -3.90
CA ALA A 106 7.79 -0.16 -3.60
C ALA A 106 7.54 0.36 -2.17
N LEU A 107 8.37 -0.06 -1.22
CA LEU A 107 8.32 0.37 0.18
C LEU A 107 8.62 1.87 0.31
N GLY A 108 9.70 2.35 -0.30
CA GLY A 108 10.10 3.76 -0.25
C GLY A 108 9.13 4.66 -0.99
N ALA A 109 8.63 4.23 -2.16
CA ALA A 109 7.61 4.93 -2.91
C ALA A 109 6.30 5.07 -2.10
N MET A 110 5.86 3.98 -1.45
CA MET A 110 4.70 3.98 -0.55
C MET A 110 4.89 4.94 0.62
N MET A 111 6.00 4.83 1.35
CA MET A 111 6.30 5.69 2.49
C MET A 111 6.45 7.16 2.06
N GLY A 112 6.98 7.40 0.87
CA GLY A 112 7.06 8.73 0.26
C GLY A 112 5.67 9.34 0.03
N HIS A 113 4.71 8.56 -0.49
CA HIS A 113 3.33 9.00 -0.62
C HIS A 113 2.69 9.35 0.73
N LEU A 114 2.86 8.50 1.74
CA LEU A 114 2.33 8.74 3.08
C LEU A 114 2.85 10.03 3.73
N ARG A 115 4.07 10.47 3.36
CA ARG A 115 4.68 11.72 3.84
C ARG A 115 4.35 12.94 2.99
N ASN A 116 3.74 12.76 1.82
CA ASN A 116 3.55 13.84 0.86
C ASN A 116 2.46 14.82 1.32
N CYS A 117 2.88 16.00 1.79
CA CYS A 117 1.99 17.07 2.27
C CYS A 117 1.50 18.02 1.16
N TYR A 118 1.97 17.88 -0.08
CA TYR A 118 1.84 18.93 -1.10
C TYR A 118 0.45 19.04 -1.75
N SER A 119 -0.43 18.03 -1.61
CA SER A 119 -1.70 18.00 -2.38
C SER A 119 -2.90 18.62 -1.69
N GLY A 120 -2.82 18.97 -0.40
CA GLY A 120 -3.96 19.47 0.41
C GLY A 120 -5.13 18.48 0.58
N LYS A 121 -5.14 17.37 -0.19
CA LYS A 121 -6.15 16.32 -0.20
C LYS A 121 -5.44 14.97 -0.24
N PHE A 122 -4.88 14.58 0.90
CA PHE A 122 -4.34 13.23 1.08
C PHE A 122 -5.47 12.20 0.85
N GLN A 123 -5.19 11.19 0.04
CA GLN A 123 -6.08 10.06 -0.22
C GLN A 123 -5.29 8.76 -0.06
N PRO A 124 -5.93 7.70 0.47
CA PRO A 124 -5.35 6.39 0.47
C PRO A 124 -5.06 5.91 -0.94
N GLN A 125 -3.99 5.13 -1.10
CA GLN A 125 -3.73 4.46 -2.37
C GLN A 125 -2.88 3.20 -2.18
N ASN A 126 -2.98 2.30 -3.14
CA ASN A 126 -2.06 1.21 -3.32
C ASN A 126 -0.78 1.68 -4.04
N VAL A 127 0.26 0.84 -4.00
CA VAL A 127 1.49 1.14 -4.72
C VAL A 127 1.26 1.03 -6.23
N ASN A 128 1.72 2.04 -6.97
CA ASN A 128 1.68 2.06 -8.42
C ASN A 128 2.96 2.71 -8.97
N PHE A 129 3.30 2.43 -10.24
CA PHE A 129 4.52 2.95 -10.87
C PHE A 129 4.59 4.49 -10.96
N GLY A 130 3.47 5.21 -10.75
CA GLY A 130 3.46 6.66 -10.68
C GLY A 130 4.12 7.23 -9.42
N LEU A 131 4.26 6.42 -8.37
CA LEU A 131 4.92 6.81 -7.11
C LEU A 131 6.45 6.69 -7.17
N PHE A 132 6.98 5.96 -8.16
CA PHE A 132 8.41 5.69 -8.26
C PHE A 132 9.11 6.86 -8.98
N PRO A 133 10.38 7.16 -8.64
CA PRO A 133 11.21 8.08 -9.42
C PRO A 133 11.20 7.69 -10.90
N ARG A 134 11.16 8.65 -11.83
CA ARG A 134 11.08 8.31 -13.27
C ARG A 134 12.33 7.53 -13.71
N LEU A 135 12.18 6.65 -14.69
CA LEU A 135 13.32 6.07 -15.41
C LEU A 135 13.95 7.15 -16.30
N GLU A 136 15.28 7.24 -16.30
CA GLU A 136 16.02 8.24 -17.09
C GLU A 136 15.91 7.98 -18.60
N LYS A 137 15.87 6.71 -18.99
CA LYS A 137 15.80 6.30 -20.39
C LYS A 137 14.34 6.18 -20.85
N LYS A 138 14.06 6.72 -22.04
CA LYS A 138 12.80 6.43 -22.75
C LYS A 138 12.83 4.97 -23.21
N MET A 139 11.83 4.20 -22.83
CA MET A 139 11.71 2.77 -23.14
C MET A 139 10.29 2.44 -23.62
N ARG A 140 10.13 1.32 -24.34
CA ARG A 140 8.79 0.87 -24.78
C ARG A 140 7.94 0.50 -23.56
N LYS A 141 6.62 0.57 -23.69
CA LYS A 141 5.68 0.32 -22.58
C LYS A 141 5.86 -1.06 -21.93
N ALA A 142 6.16 -2.09 -22.72
CA ALA A 142 6.38 -3.45 -22.24
C ALA A 142 7.63 -3.57 -21.34
N GLU A 143 8.72 -2.88 -21.71
CA GLU A 143 10.02 -2.98 -21.03
C GLU A 143 10.08 -2.14 -19.75
N ARG A 144 9.27 -1.07 -19.68
CA ARG A 144 9.27 -0.16 -18.52
C ARG A 144 9.01 -0.86 -17.19
N LYS A 145 8.07 -1.82 -17.14
CA LYS A 145 7.75 -2.53 -15.89
C LYS A 145 8.95 -3.34 -15.40
N ALA A 146 9.61 -4.06 -16.30
CA ALA A 146 10.80 -4.85 -15.97
C ALA A 146 11.94 -3.95 -15.48
N ALA A 147 12.19 -2.83 -16.16
CA ALA A 147 13.23 -1.87 -15.76
C ALA A 147 12.97 -1.24 -14.37
N TYR A 148 11.72 -0.90 -14.06
CA TYR A 148 11.35 -0.45 -12.71
C TYR A 148 11.61 -1.53 -11.67
N SER A 149 11.19 -2.78 -11.94
CA SER A 149 11.38 -3.91 -11.02
C SER A 149 12.86 -4.22 -10.78
N GLU A 150 13.69 -4.21 -11.82
CA GLU A 150 15.12 -4.46 -11.73
C GLU A 150 15.82 -3.39 -10.89
N ARG A 151 15.56 -2.10 -11.17
CA ARG A 151 16.10 -1.00 -10.36
C ARG A 151 15.63 -1.06 -8.90
N ALA A 152 14.36 -1.39 -8.68
CA ALA A 152 13.79 -1.54 -7.36
C ALA A 152 14.44 -2.69 -6.57
N ALA A 153 14.66 -3.83 -7.23
CA ALA A 153 15.32 -4.99 -6.61
C ALA A 153 16.76 -4.67 -6.21
N ALA A 154 17.54 -4.06 -7.11
CA ALA A 154 18.91 -3.64 -6.81
C ALA A 154 18.99 -2.66 -5.63
N ALA A 155 18.12 -1.64 -5.61
CA ALA A 155 18.05 -0.67 -4.51
C ALA A 155 17.62 -1.33 -3.19
N PHE A 156 16.65 -2.25 -3.24
CA PHE A 156 16.19 -2.98 -2.06
C PHE A 156 17.28 -3.88 -1.48
N GLU A 157 18.04 -4.59 -2.33
CA GLU A 157 19.14 -5.45 -1.87
C GLU A 157 20.22 -4.65 -1.15
N LEU A 158 20.63 -3.51 -1.70
CA LEU A 158 21.60 -2.62 -1.07
C LEU A 158 21.11 -2.14 0.30
N TRP A 159 19.88 -1.64 0.36
CA TRP A 159 19.28 -1.18 1.61
C TRP A 159 19.17 -2.31 2.67
N MET A 160 18.79 -3.51 2.26
CA MET A 160 18.68 -4.65 3.19
C MET A 160 20.03 -5.10 3.73
N ARG A 161 21.12 -4.99 2.96
CA ARG A 161 22.47 -5.31 3.45
C ARG A 161 22.88 -4.40 4.61
N GLU A 162 22.52 -3.13 4.56
CA GLU A 162 22.80 -2.14 5.61
C GLU A 162 21.82 -2.25 6.79
N THR A 163 20.56 -2.61 6.49
CA THR A 163 19.48 -2.62 7.48
C THR A 163 19.44 -3.89 8.33
N ARG A 164 19.73 -5.07 7.75
CA ARG A 164 19.65 -6.36 8.47
C ARG A 164 20.44 -6.39 9.79
N PRO A 165 21.69 -5.90 9.85
CA PRO A 165 22.46 -5.90 11.10
C PRO A 165 21.78 -5.10 12.22
N LEU A 166 21.06 -4.02 11.88
CA LEU A 166 20.37 -3.15 12.84
C LEU A 166 19.12 -3.81 13.46
N LEU A 167 18.59 -4.85 12.81
CA LEU A 167 17.38 -5.56 13.25
C LEU A 167 17.69 -6.76 14.15
N GLY A 168 18.97 -6.99 14.49
CA GLY A 168 19.38 -8.15 15.29
C GLY A 168 19.21 -9.49 14.57
N CYS A 169 18.96 -9.47 13.26
CA CYS A 169 18.93 -10.66 12.42
C CYS A 169 20.38 -11.03 12.07
N SER A 170 20.94 -11.99 12.81
CA SER A 170 22.20 -12.67 12.46
C SER A 170 21.98 -13.71 11.37
#